data_AF-A0A7X8QQR9-F1
#
_entry.id   AF-A0A7X8QQR9-F1
#
_cell.length_a   1.000
_cell.length_b   1.000
_cell.length_c   1.000
_cell.angle_alpha   90.00
_cell.angle_beta   90.00
_cell.angle_gamma   90.00
#
_symmetry.space_group_name_H-M   'P 1'
#
loop_
_entity.id
_entity.type
_entity.pdbx_description
1 polymer ?
#
loop_
_entity_poly.entity_id
_entity_poly.type
_entity_poly.pdbx_seq_one_letter_code
_entity_poly.pdbx_strand_id
1 'polypeptide(L)' 'MTRKKPVNPNAAKALEELKLEIAKDFGIESSLNDKNHPVNNIFTAGTVGGLMTRKLVEEGEKQLINEKNNNKNNV' A
#
# COMPACT_ATOMS: atom_id res chain seq x y z
N MET A 1 -7.59 -19.93 -14.23
CA MET A 1 -7.55 -18.56 -13.66
C MET A 1 -6.40 -18.50 -12.65
N THR A 2 -5.25 -17.93 -13.03
CA THR A 2 -4.03 -17.92 -12.22
C THR A 2 -4.15 -16.91 -11.07
N ARG A 3 -4.08 -17.41 -9.82
CA ARG A 3 -3.97 -16.56 -8.62
C ARG A 3 -2.66 -15.76 -8.70
N LYS A 4 -2.74 -14.45 -8.97
CA LYS A 4 -1.64 -13.50 -8.77
C LYS A 4 -1.33 -13.45 -7.27
N LYS A 5 -0.53 -14.37 -6.77
CA LYS A 5 0.18 -14.19 -5.50
C LYS A 5 1.02 -12.91 -5.64
N PRO A 6 1.21 -12.12 -4.57
CA PRO A 6 2.22 -11.07 -4.59
C PRO A 6 3.52 -11.72 -5.05
N VAL A 7 4.07 -11.22 -6.17
CA VAL A 7 5.20 -11.82 -6.88
C VAL A 7 6.43 -11.93 -5.98
N ASN A 8 6.45 -11.15 -4.89
CA ASN A 8 7.50 -11.11 -3.89
C ASN A 8 6.90 -11.17 -2.47
N PRO A 9 7.32 -12.11 -1.59
CA PRO A 9 6.86 -12.18 -0.21
C PRO A 9 7.22 -10.94 0.63
N ASN A 10 8.34 -10.27 0.33
CA ASN A 10 8.70 -9.02 0.99
C ASN A 10 7.72 -7.89 0.63
N ALA A 11 7.24 -7.86 -0.62
CA ALA A 11 6.22 -6.91 -1.04
C ALA A 11 4.87 -7.16 -0.37
N ALA A 12 4.54 -8.43 -0.10
CA ALA A 12 3.33 -8.78 0.65
C ALA A 12 3.37 -8.22 2.08
N LYS A 13 4.52 -8.36 2.75
CA LYS A 13 4.73 -7.83 4.10
C LYS A 13 4.70 -6.30 4.13
N ALA A 14 5.37 -5.64 3.19
CA ALA A 14 5.35 -4.18 3.08
C ALA A 14 3.93 -3.64 2.81
N LEU A 15 3.13 -4.34 2.00
CA LEU A 15 1.73 -3.98 1.77
C LEU A 15 0.85 -4.14 3.01
N GLU A 16 1.12 -5.15 3.84
CA GLU A 16 0.43 -5.34 5.11
C GLU A 16 0.78 -4.23 6.11
N GLU A 17 2.05 -3.83 6.19
CA GLU A 17 2.49 -2.70 7.01
C GLU A 17 1.82 -1.39 6.55
N LEU A 18 1.81 -1.13 5.24
CA LEU A 18 1.15 0.04 4.65
C LEU A 18 -0.37 0.02 4.88
N LYS A 19 -1.00 -1.16 4.91
CA LYS A 19 -2.42 -1.31 5.30
C LYS A 19 -2.67 -0.86 6.72
N LEU A 20 -1.83 -1.28 7.65
CA LEU A 20 -1.95 -0.93 9.06
C LEU A 20 -1.72 0.57 9.27
N GLU A 21 -0.74 1.15 8.58
CA GLU A 21 -0.46 2.59 8.62
C GLU A 21 -1.65 3.42 8.12
N ILE A 22 -2.20 3.09 6.95
CA ILE A 22 -3.38 3.80 6.41
C ILE A 22 -4.59 3.61 7.32
N ALA A 23 -4.78 2.42 7.90
CA ALA A 23 -5.87 2.19 8.83
C ALA A 23 -5.72 3.02 10.12
N LYS A 24 -4.49 3.22 10.59
CA LYS A 24 -4.17 4.09 11.73
C LYS A 24 -4.46 5.56 11.40
N ASP A 25 -4.00 6.05 10.25
CA ASP A 25 -4.24 7.42 9.78
C ASP A 25 -5.73 7.76 9.69
N PHE A 26 -6.56 6.79 9.31
CA PHE A 26 -8.01 6.96 9.21
C PHE A 26 -8.77 6.67 10.51
N GLY A 27 -8.09 6.30 11.60
CA GLY A 27 -8.73 5.97 12.88
C GLY A 27 -9.55 4.67 12.85
N ILE A 28 -9.25 3.77 11.91
CA ILE A 28 -9.95 2.49 11.71
C ILE A 28 -9.19 1.33 12.43
N GLU A 29 -8.11 1.65 13.15
CA GLU A 29 -7.27 0.69 13.91
C GLU A 29 -8.07 -0.30 14.76
N SER A 30 -9.07 0.18 15.52
CA SER A 30 -9.91 -0.66 16.39
C SER A 30 -10.79 -1.65 15.62
N SER A 31 -11.05 -1.39 14.34
CA SER A 31 -11.88 -2.27 13.50
C SER A 31 -11.09 -3.47 12.98
N LEU A 32 -9.77 -3.39 12.84
CA LEU A 32 -8.95 -4.45 12.27
C LEU A 32 -8.78 -5.67 13.18
N ASN A 33 -8.94 -5.50 14.49
CA ASN A 33 -8.71 -6.55 15.49
C ASN A 33 -9.97 -7.36 15.84
N ASP A 34 -11.13 -6.91 15.38
CA ASP A 34 -12.40 -7.57 15.61
C ASP A 34 -12.83 -8.30 14.33
N LYS A 35 -12.83 -9.64 14.40
CA LYS A 35 -13.16 -10.55 13.28
C LYS A 35 -14.57 -10.32 12.72
N ASN A 36 -15.42 -9.59 13.45
CA ASN A 36 -16.79 -9.24 13.07
C ASN A 36 -16.99 -7.75 12.67
N HIS A 37 -15.93 -6.95 12.56
CA HIS A 37 -16.07 -5.50 12.38
C HIS A 37 -16.16 -5.04 10.91
N PRO A 38 -16.84 -3.92 10.60
CA PRO A 38 -16.99 -3.29 9.28
C PRO A 38 -15.72 -2.88 8.50
N VAL A 39 -14.52 -3.35 8.85
CA VAL A 39 -13.36 -3.36 7.92
C VAL A 39 -13.44 -4.47 6.89
N ASN A 40 -14.28 -5.47 7.12
CA ASN A 40 -14.76 -6.39 6.09
C ASN A 40 -15.87 -5.76 5.22
N ASN A 41 -16.26 -4.50 5.49
CA ASN A 41 -17.21 -3.78 4.67
C ASN A 41 -16.52 -3.32 3.38
N ILE A 42 -17.10 -3.69 2.23
CA ILE A 42 -16.56 -3.38 0.89
C ILE A 42 -16.28 -1.88 0.72
N PHE A 43 -17.04 -1.02 1.40
CA PHE A 43 -16.89 0.43 1.36
C PHE A 43 -15.58 0.96 1.95
N THR A 44 -15.07 0.37 3.03
CA THR A 44 -13.79 0.76 3.63
C THR A 44 -12.63 0.08 2.92
N ALA A 45 -12.82 -1.18 2.50
CA ALA A 45 -11.81 -1.93 1.75
C ALA A 45 -11.47 -1.29 0.38
N GLY A 46 -12.46 -0.75 -0.32
CA GLY A 46 -12.28 -0.08 -1.62
C GLY A 46 -11.46 1.21 -1.51
N THR A 47 -11.83 2.10 -0.58
CA THR A 47 -11.11 3.36 -0.35
C THR A 47 -9.67 3.12 0.12
N VAL A 48 -9.47 2.18 1.06
CA VAL A 48 -8.13 1.82 1.53
C VAL A 48 -7.29 1.23 0.40
N GLY A 49 -7.82 0.29 -0.38
CA GLY A 49 -7.13 -0.29 -1.54
C GLY A 49 -6.73 0.76 -2.58
N GLY A 50 -7.62 1.71 -2.88
CA GLY A 50 -7.34 2.82 -3.81
C GLY A 50 -6.21 3.73 -3.32
N LEU A 51 -6.21 4.07 -2.03
CA LEU A 51 -5.16 4.88 -1.40
C LEU A 51 -3.81 4.17 -1.42
N MET A 52 -3.80 2.84 -1.16
CA MET A 52 -2.58 2.04 -1.25
C MET A 52 -1.99 2.10 -2.65
N THR A 53 -2.79 1.88 -3.69
CA THR A 53 -2.32 1.96 -5.08
C THR A 53 -1.80 3.35 -5.43
N ARG A 54 -2.42 4.41 -4.92
CA ARG A 54 -1.97 5.78 -5.18
C ARG A 54 -0.61 6.05 -4.55
N LYS A 55 -0.42 5.68 -3.27
CA LYS A 55 0.88 5.79 -2.59
C LYS A 55 1.98 5.00 -3.31
N LEU A 56 1.68 3.77 -3.78
CA LEU A 56 2.65 2.96 -4.52
C LEU A 56 3.12 3.61 -5.83
N VAL A 57 2.20 4.24 -6.57
CA VAL A 57 2.53 4.97 -7.79
C VAL A 57 3.38 6.21 -7.47
N GLU A 58 2.96 7.00 -6.49
CA GLU A 58 3.69 8.21 -6.06
C GLU A 58 5.14 7.87 -5.63
N GLU A 59 5.34 6.81 -4.84
CA GLU A 59 6.68 6.37 -4.45
C GLU A 59 7.50 5.81 -5.63
N GLY A 60 6.86 5.11 -6.57
CA GLY A 60 7.50 4.66 -7.80
C GLY A 60 7.98 5.83 -8.68
N GLU A 61 7.15 6.87 -8.83
CA GLU A 61 7.51 8.08 -9.55
C GLU A 61 8.68 8.82 -8.90
N LYS A 62 8.67 8.96 -7.56
CA LYS A 62 9.78 9.56 -6.81
C LYS A 62 11.08 8.79 -7.01
N GLN A 63 11.04 7.45 -6.95
CA GLN A 63 12.21 6.61 -7.17
C GLN A 63 12.79 6.82 -8.55
N LEU A 64 11.95 6.80 -9.59
CA LEU A 64 12.38 7.02 -10.98
C LEU A 64 12.97 8.42 -11.20
N ILE A 65 12.36 9.46 -10.63
CA ILE A 65 12.89 10.83 -10.69
C ILE A 65 14.24 10.90 -9.98
N ASN A 66 14.36 10.28 -8.81
CA ASN A 66 15.60 10.28 -8.04
C ASN A 66 16.70 9.53 -8.79
N GLU A 67 16.43 8.35 -9.35
CA GLU A 67 17.36 7.61 -10.20
C GLU A 67 17.84 8.45 -11.39
N LYS A 68 16.93 9.14 -12.06
CA LYS A 68 17.25 10.04 -13.18
C LYS A 68 18.14 11.21 -12.76
N ASN A 69 17.87 11.81 -11.60
CA ASN A 69 18.67 12.93 -11.07
C ASN A 69 20.06 12.47 -10.62
N ASN A 70 20.17 11.29 -9.98
CA ASN A 70 21.45 10.72 -9.58
C ASN A 70 22.31 10.31 -10.78
N ASN A 71 21.70 9.83 -11.86
CA ASN A 71 22.42 9.50 -13.10
C ASN A 71 22.96 10.76 -13.80
N LYS A 72 22.20 11.87 -13.78
CA LYS A 72 22.64 13.18 -14.31
C LYS A 72 23.83 13.79 -13.57
N ASN A 73 24.01 13.47 -12.28
CA ASN A 73 25.12 13.98 -11.47
C ASN A 73 26.42 13.16 -11.63
N ASN A 74 26.40 12.11 -12.45
CA ASN A 74 27.52 11.20 -12.68
C ASN A 74 28.00 11.21 -14.15
N VAL A 75 27.64 12.26 -14.90
CA VAL A 75 28.08 12.59 -16.27
C VAL A 75 28.52 14.05 -16.26
#